data_AF-A0A378WNH3-F1
#
_entry.id   AF-A0A378WNH3-F1
#
_cell.length_a   1.000
_cell.length_b   1.000
_cell.length_c   1.000
_cell.angle_alpha   90.00
_cell.angle_beta   90.00
_cell.angle_gamma   90.00
#
_symmetry.space_group_name_H-M   'P 1'
#
loop_
_entity.id
_entity.type
_entity.pdbx_description
1 polymer ?
#
loop_
_entity_poly.entity_id
_entity_poly.type
_entity_poly.pdbx_seq_one_letter_code
_entity_poly.pdbx_strand_id
1 'polypeptide(L)'
;MSEMWRSVVDAIVYNSEYYPDLGPDAVDGTARALLVQPLWNMTPQEEYEAIQHAVQTRGPITSIPTAHNEAAIRDFLSRVLSRLDEMKPWPEPRFQTVPILRWPEFLNAPLIAIINAPFPYIQDRVGQAFGQPPGERRYYLLMKLGSGVEIGLIWPHNDDQTRTALVALDPRSPTEIIEELLDATTLPPEIITPLQPSGSGTHPAEKPRFETTPLLPEFHGENLPGNTIWPGKQVRYLTDQERASYRIAFEKGLAYDSNMQPLDTRGSATLWTPQGGRAIFVMDAFGNLYWSPWHILGQFHHSSLLAGAPVAGAGEIGAVEGRIFLISDKSTHYRPKQRFTWQVAESLRSRGVPFTDSQLEIHSDR
;
A
#
# COMPACT_ATOMS: atom_id res chain seq x y z
N MET A 1 -21.73 -19.48 21.22
CA MET A 1 -20.51 -19.64 20.42
C MET A 1 -20.92 -19.96 19.00
N SER A 2 -20.28 -19.35 18.00
CA SER A 2 -20.51 -19.68 16.60
C SER A 2 -20.15 -21.15 16.33
N GLU A 3 -20.61 -21.73 15.22
CA GLU A 3 -20.20 -23.08 14.78
C GLU A 3 -18.69 -23.23 14.48
N MET A 4 -17.91 -22.18 14.71
CA MET A 4 -16.47 -22.10 14.47
C MET A 4 -15.67 -23.18 15.22
N TRP A 5 -16.16 -23.65 16.38
CA TRP A 5 -15.52 -24.77 17.09
C TRP A 5 -15.47 -26.05 16.25
N ARG A 6 -16.49 -26.29 15.40
CA ARG A 6 -16.54 -27.46 14.52
C ARG A 6 -15.50 -27.33 13.40
N SER A 7 -15.28 -26.11 12.89
CA SER A 7 -14.22 -25.83 11.91
C SER A 7 -12.83 -26.08 12.50
N VAL A 8 -12.59 -25.69 13.76
CA VAL A 8 -11.32 -25.99 14.47
C VAL A 8 -11.10 -27.50 14.56
N VAL A 9 -12.13 -28.26 14.96
CA VAL A 9 -12.05 -29.73 15.03
C VAL A 9 -11.77 -30.32 13.66
N ASP A 10 -12.47 -29.88 12.61
CA ASP A 10 -12.26 -30.37 11.25
C ASP A 10 -10.84 -30.10 10.75
N ALA A 11 -10.27 -28.93 11.04
CA ALA A 11 -8.88 -28.62 10.70
C ALA A 11 -7.88 -29.51 11.44
N ILE A 12 -8.11 -29.78 12.74
CA ILE A 12 -7.27 -30.69 13.53
C ILE A 12 -7.37 -32.13 13.00
N VAL A 13 -8.59 -32.62 12.72
CA VAL A 13 -8.81 -33.96 12.17
C VAL A 13 -8.16 -34.11 10.81
N TYR A 14 -8.30 -33.12 9.92
CA TYR A 14 -7.66 -33.11 8.61
C TYR A 14 -6.14 -33.18 8.73
N ASN A 15 -5.54 -32.36 9.60
CA ASN A 15 -4.09 -32.38 9.81
C ASN A 15 -3.60 -33.66 10.49
N SER A 16 -4.43 -34.32 11.30
CA SER A 16 -4.06 -35.58 11.93
C SER A 16 -3.89 -36.74 10.93
N GLU A 17 -4.47 -36.65 9.73
CA GLU A 17 -4.33 -37.68 8.69
C GLU A 17 -2.90 -37.77 8.11
N TYR A 18 -2.06 -36.75 8.35
CA TYR A 18 -0.63 -36.79 7.98
C TYR A 18 0.25 -37.56 8.96
N TYR A 19 -0.31 -37.99 10.11
CA TYR A 19 0.37 -38.86 11.06
C TYR A 19 -0.03 -40.33 10.84
N PRO A 20 0.86 -41.30 11.12
CA PRO A 20 0.54 -42.72 11.01
C PRO A 20 -0.62 -43.17 11.92
N ASP A 21 -0.74 -42.52 13.09
CA ASP A 21 -1.80 -42.74 14.06
C ASP A 21 -2.04 -41.47 14.92
N LEU A 22 -3.08 -41.50 15.77
CA LEU A 22 -3.37 -40.43 16.75
C LEU A 22 -2.58 -40.60 18.05
N GLY A 23 -1.34 -41.10 17.96
CA GLY A 23 -0.43 -41.38 19.07
C GLY A 23 0.26 -40.13 19.64
N PRO A 24 1.29 -40.31 20.49
CA PRO A 24 1.99 -39.21 21.16
C PRO A 24 2.58 -38.16 20.20
N ASP A 25 3.12 -38.60 19.05
CA ASP A 25 3.73 -37.69 18.06
C ASP A 25 2.68 -36.78 17.41
N ALA A 26 1.50 -37.32 17.09
CA ALA A 26 0.39 -36.54 16.58
C ALA A 26 -0.12 -35.54 17.65
N VAL A 27 -0.20 -35.94 18.92
CA VAL A 27 -0.65 -35.07 20.01
C VAL A 27 0.31 -33.89 20.19
N ASP A 28 1.61 -34.18 20.30
CA ASP A 28 2.61 -33.14 20.52
C ASP A 28 2.79 -32.25 19.28
N GLY A 29 2.76 -32.84 18.08
CA GLY A 29 2.79 -32.11 16.82
C GLY A 29 1.59 -31.18 16.64
N THR A 30 0.37 -31.66 16.90
CA THR A 30 -0.84 -30.83 16.86
C THR A 30 -0.82 -29.73 17.92
N ALA A 31 -0.45 -30.03 19.16
CA ALA A 31 -0.38 -29.02 20.22
C ALA A 31 0.64 -27.92 19.89
N ARG A 32 1.81 -28.29 19.34
CA ARG A 32 2.81 -27.34 18.85
C ARG A 32 2.29 -26.52 17.67
N ALA A 33 1.61 -27.15 16.72
CA ALA A 33 1.06 -26.46 15.56
C ALA A 33 0.04 -25.39 15.98
N LEU A 34 -0.89 -25.69 16.90
CA LEU A 34 -1.86 -24.73 17.41
C LEU A 34 -1.19 -23.50 18.06
N LEU A 35 -0.07 -23.68 18.76
CA LEU A 35 0.66 -22.58 19.38
C LEU A 35 1.53 -21.77 18.42
N VAL A 36 2.02 -22.38 17.33
CA VAL A 36 2.95 -21.73 16.38
C VAL A 36 2.23 -21.16 15.16
N GLN A 37 1.16 -21.79 14.73
CA GLN A 37 0.34 -21.44 13.58
C GLN A 37 -1.14 -21.53 13.97
N PRO A 38 -1.66 -20.50 14.65
CA PRO A 38 -3.06 -20.48 15.04
C PRO A 38 -3.96 -20.61 13.81
N LEU A 39 -5.04 -21.36 13.97
CA LEU A 39 -6.03 -21.57 12.94
C LEU A 39 -6.80 -20.26 12.71
N TRP A 40 -6.64 -19.69 11.51
CA TRP A 40 -7.22 -18.40 11.15
C TRP A 40 -6.79 -17.30 12.13
N ASN A 41 -7.72 -16.48 12.64
CA ASN A 41 -7.41 -15.37 13.58
C ASN A 41 -7.61 -15.75 15.06
N MET A 42 -7.63 -17.04 15.39
CA MET A 42 -7.90 -17.47 16.75
C MET A 42 -6.65 -17.35 17.63
N THR A 43 -6.86 -16.97 18.89
CA THR A 43 -5.83 -17.06 19.93
C THR A 43 -5.70 -18.51 20.42
N PRO A 44 -4.55 -18.91 20.99
CA PRO A 44 -4.41 -20.21 21.65
C PRO A 44 -5.50 -20.51 22.67
N GLN A 45 -6.00 -19.47 23.36
CA GLN A 45 -7.12 -19.58 24.30
C GLN A 45 -8.44 -19.89 23.60
N GLU A 46 -8.76 -19.22 22.49
CA GLU A 46 -9.98 -19.49 21.73
C GLU A 46 -9.96 -20.89 21.09
N GLU A 47 -8.81 -21.35 20.60
CA GLU A 47 -8.65 -22.71 20.08
C GLU A 47 -8.79 -23.75 21.20
N TYR A 48 -8.17 -23.51 22.35
CA TYR A 48 -8.32 -24.35 23.53
C TYR A 48 -9.81 -24.46 23.95
N GLU A 49 -10.52 -23.33 24.01
CA GLU A 49 -11.95 -23.30 24.34
C GLU A 49 -12.80 -24.04 23.30
N ALA A 50 -12.47 -23.91 22.01
CA ALA A 50 -13.13 -24.63 20.93
C ALA A 50 -12.94 -26.16 21.08
N ILE A 51 -11.72 -26.61 21.33
CA ILE A 51 -11.40 -28.04 21.54
C ILE A 51 -12.09 -28.54 22.82
N GLN A 52 -12.05 -27.75 23.90
CA GLN A 52 -12.73 -28.08 25.15
C GLN A 52 -14.24 -28.23 24.96
N HIS A 53 -14.85 -27.34 24.19
CA HIS A 53 -16.27 -27.43 23.85
C HIS A 53 -16.58 -28.68 23.02
N ALA A 54 -15.74 -29.00 22.03
CA ALA A 54 -15.90 -30.20 21.21
C ALA A 54 -15.89 -31.48 22.07
N VAL A 55 -14.91 -31.61 22.97
CA VAL A 55 -14.79 -32.77 23.89
C VAL A 55 -16.04 -32.94 24.76
N GLN A 56 -16.66 -31.85 25.20
CA GLN A 56 -17.85 -31.86 26.07
C GLN A 56 -19.19 -32.00 25.32
N THR A 57 -19.22 -31.67 24.03
CA THR A 57 -20.43 -31.72 23.20
C THR A 57 -20.91 -33.16 23.04
N ARG A 58 -22.22 -33.41 23.06
CA ARG A 58 -22.78 -34.74 22.74
C ARG A 58 -23.09 -34.86 21.25
N GLY A 59 -22.82 -36.03 20.67
CA GLY A 59 -23.06 -36.31 19.26
C GLY A 59 -21.87 -35.95 18.35
N PRO A 60 -22.08 -35.81 17.03
CA PRO A 60 -21.00 -35.63 16.08
C PRO A 60 -20.22 -34.33 16.27
N ILE A 61 -18.89 -34.43 16.27
CA ILE A 61 -17.96 -33.29 16.48
C ILE A 61 -17.17 -32.89 15.25
N THR A 62 -17.17 -33.71 14.21
CA THR A 62 -16.53 -33.43 12.93
C THR A 62 -17.55 -33.52 11.80
N SER A 63 -17.34 -32.75 10.73
CA SER A 63 -18.15 -32.74 9.50
C SER A 63 -17.43 -33.37 8.31
N ILE A 64 -16.12 -33.62 8.43
CA ILE A 64 -15.31 -34.13 7.33
C ILE A 64 -15.22 -35.66 7.36
N PRO A 65 -15.10 -36.32 6.19
CA PRO A 65 -14.79 -37.75 6.14
C PRO A 65 -13.43 -38.01 6.79
N THR A 66 -13.36 -39.04 7.65
CA THR A 66 -12.10 -39.47 8.28
C THR A 66 -12.14 -40.96 8.60
N ALA A 67 -10.97 -41.61 8.66
CA ALA A 67 -10.85 -43.02 9.03
C ALA A 67 -11.04 -43.27 10.54
N HIS A 68 -11.02 -42.21 11.36
CA HIS A 68 -11.14 -42.30 12.82
C HIS A 68 -12.59 -42.23 13.28
N ASN A 69 -12.95 -43.04 14.28
CA ASN A 69 -14.27 -42.92 14.91
C ASN A 69 -14.33 -41.74 15.89
N GLU A 70 -15.54 -41.27 16.21
CA GLU A 70 -15.72 -40.10 17.09
C GLU A 70 -15.08 -40.25 18.48
N ALA A 71 -15.08 -41.46 19.05
CA ALA A 71 -14.48 -41.70 20.35
C ALA A 71 -12.95 -41.51 20.32
N ALA A 72 -12.30 -41.98 19.25
CA ALA A 72 -10.86 -41.80 19.05
C ALA A 72 -10.50 -40.33 18.84
N ILE A 73 -11.32 -39.57 18.10
CA ILE A 73 -11.11 -38.13 17.90
C ILE A 73 -11.27 -37.38 19.23
N ARG A 74 -12.28 -37.68 20.04
CA ARG A 74 -12.46 -37.07 21.37
C ARG A 74 -11.31 -37.35 22.31
N ASP A 75 -10.85 -38.59 22.35
CA ASP A 75 -9.69 -38.99 23.14
C ASP A 75 -8.44 -38.22 22.70
N PHE A 76 -8.19 -38.15 21.39
CA PHE A 76 -7.10 -37.39 20.82
C PHE A 76 -7.16 -35.90 21.20
N LEU A 77 -8.31 -35.24 21.01
CA LEU A 77 -8.51 -33.85 21.41
C LEU A 77 -8.32 -33.63 22.92
N SER A 78 -8.74 -34.57 23.76
CA SER A 78 -8.52 -34.50 25.22
C SER A 78 -7.04 -34.58 25.59
N ARG A 79 -6.27 -35.41 24.89
CA ARG A 79 -4.82 -35.50 25.05
C ARG A 79 -4.11 -34.25 24.53
N VAL A 80 -4.59 -33.65 23.44
CA VAL A 80 -4.11 -32.34 22.95
C VAL A 80 -4.37 -31.24 23.98
N LEU A 81 -5.57 -31.17 24.60
CA LEU A 81 -5.84 -30.22 25.69
C LEU A 81 -4.89 -30.39 26.86
N SER A 82 -4.67 -31.64 27.29
CA SER A 82 -3.74 -31.95 28.39
C SER A 82 -2.32 -31.50 28.04
N ARG A 83 -1.89 -31.73 26.79
CA ARG A 83 -0.58 -31.28 26.31
C ARG A 83 -0.49 -29.76 26.26
N LEU A 84 -1.53 -29.07 25.81
CA LEU A 84 -1.59 -27.60 25.84
C LEU A 84 -1.52 -27.09 27.28
N ASP A 85 -2.20 -27.71 28.24
CA ASP A 85 -2.11 -27.34 29.66
C ASP A 85 -0.68 -27.46 30.21
N GLU A 86 0.05 -28.52 29.86
CA GLU A 86 1.47 -28.70 30.21
C GLU A 86 2.37 -27.60 29.62
N MET A 87 1.97 -27.02 28.49
CA MET A 87 2.72 -25.97 27.80
C MET A 87 2.42 -24.56 28.33
N LYS A 88 1.62 -24.42 29.39
CA LYS A 88 1.34 -23.12 30.02
C LYS A 88 2.53 -22.59 30.84
N PRO A 89 2.75 -21.25 30.89
CA PRO A 89 2.03 -20.23 30.14
C PRO A 89 2.35 -20.33 28.64
N TRP A 90 1.32 -20.29 27.80
CA TRP A 90 1.51 -20.33 26.36
C TRP A 90 2.32 -19.11 25.91
N PRO A 91 3.20 -19.27 24.92
CA PRO A 91 3.86 -18.12 24.33
C PRO A 91 2.79 -17.16 23.78
N GLU A 92 2.96 -15.87 24.03
CA GLU A 92 2.17 -14.85 23.35
C GLU A 92 2.31 -15.05 21.83
N PRO A 93 1.21 -14.98 21.05
CA PRO A 93 1.29 -15.03 19.60
C PRO A 93 2.31 -14.00 19.11
N ARG A 94 3.23 -14.41 18.23
CA ARG A 94 4.27 -13.51 17.70
C ARG A 94 3.66 -12.30 16.97
N PHE A 95 2.43 -12.46 16.50
CA PHE A 95 1.57 -11.40 16.01
C PHE A 95 0.08 -11.81 16.12
N GLN A 96 -0.83 -10.84 15.99
CA GLN A 96 -2.28 -11.04 15.94
C GLN A 96 -2.85 -10.38 14.69
N THR A 97 -3.89 -10.94 14.08
CA THR A 97 -4.52 -10.30 12.91
C THR A 97 -5.39 -9.12 13.34
N VAL A 98 -5.28 -8.00 12.63
CA VAL A 98 -6.09 -6.81 12.89
C VAL A 98 -7.39 -6.88 12.06
N PRO A 99 -8.57 -6.55 12.64
CA PRO A 99 -9.85 -6.64 11.94
C PRO A 99 -9.95 -5.79 10.66
N ILE A 100 -10.66 -6.29 9.65
CA ILE A 100 -10.90 -5.60 8.36
C ILE A 100 -11.47 -4.18 8.51
N LEU A 101 -12.26 -3.91 9.56
CA LEU A 101 -12.84 -2.58 9.78
C LEU A 101 -11.78 -1.49 9.92
N ARG A 102 -10.55 -1.86 10.27
CA ARG A 102 -9.42 -0.95 10.41
C ARG A 102 -8.62 -0.78 9.12
N TRP A 103 -8.96 -1.50 8.05
CA TRP A 103 -8.37 -1.36 6.71
C TRP A 103 -8.17 0.09 6.25
N PRO A 104 -9.13 1.03 6.45
CA PRO A 104 -8.94 2.43 6.04
C PRO A 104 -7.77 3.14 6.72
N GLU A 105 -7.37 2.70 7.92
CA GLU A 105 -6.23 3.28 8.65
C GLU A 105 -4.91 2.94 7.96
N PHE A 106 -4.79 1.74 7.39
CA PHE A 106 -3.57 1.24 6.76
C PHE A 106 -3.39 1.70 5.31
N LEU A 107 -4.45 2.17 4.65
CA LEU A 107 -4.35 2.72 3.30
C LEU A 107 -3.38 3.90 3.20
N ASN A 108 -3.29 4.69 4.28
CA ASN A 108 -2.42 5.88 4.37
C ASN A 108 -1.22 5.67 5.32
N ALA A 109 -1.03 4.46 5.84
CA ALA A 109 0.07 4.17 6.72
C ALA A 109 1.42 4.31 5.98
N PRO A 110 2.46 4.85 6.63
CA PRO A 110 3.81 4.91 6.08
C PRO A 110 4.25 3.57 5.48
N LEU A 111 4.65 3.59 4.21
CA LEU A 111 5.29 2.46 3.55
C LEU A 111 6.72 2.33 4.09
N ILE A 112 7.02 1.19 4.71
CA ILE A 112 8.30 0.95 5.39
C ILE A 112 9.16 -0.09 4.67
N ALA A 113 8.59 -0.92 3.78
CA ALA A 113 9.34 -1.81 2.91
C ALA A 113 8.54 -2.23 1.67
N ILE A 114 9.25 -2.73 0.66
CA ILE A 114 8.67 -3.51 -0.44
C ILE A 114 9.09 -4.96 -0.28
N ILE A 115 8.13 -5.86 -0.31
CA ILE A 115 8.37 -7.30 -0.38
C ILE A 115 8.25 -7.70 -1.86
N ASN A 116 9.34 -8.19 -2.45
CA ASN A 116 9.41 -8.66 -3.85
C ASN A 116 8.77 -10.06 -4.00
N ALA A 117 7.53 -10.19 -3.54
CA ALA A 117 6.73 -11.40 -3.68
C ALA A 117 5.23 -11.07 -3.78
N PRO A 118 4.45 -11.90 -4.50
CA PRO A 118 2.99 -11.79 -4.54
C PRO A 118 2.35 -12.29 -3.23
N PHE A 119 1.12 -11.86 -2.97
CA PHE A 119 0.41 -12.23 -1.73
C PHE A 119 0.30 -13.74 -1.44
N PRO A 120 0.12 -14.67 -2.42
CA PRO A 120 0.02 -16.09 -2.10
C PRO A 120 1.32 -16.64 -1.52
N TYR A 121 2.46 -16.18 -2.05
CA TYR A 121 3.79 -16.58 -1.54
C TYR A 121 4.03 -16.10 -0.10
N ILE A 122 3.55 -14.91 0.22
CA ILE A 122 3.67 -14.29 1.54
C ILE A 122 2.71 -14.96 2.52
N GLN A 123 1.45 -15.17 2.12
CA GLN A 123 0.42 -15.87 2.90
C GLN A 123 0.95 -17.22 3.43
N ASP A 124 1.57 -18.02 2.58
CA ASP A 124 2.11 -19.34 2.97
C ASP A 124 3.22 -19.25 4.04
N ARG A 125 4.00 -18.17 4.03
CA ARG A 125 5.15 -17.97 4.95
C ARG A 125 4.80 -17.23 6.22
N VAL A 126 3.76 -16.41 6.17
CA VAL A 126 3.18 -15.77 7.35
C VAL A 126 2.23 -16.74 8.05
N GLY A 127 1.63 -17.70 7.33
CA GLY A 127 0.66 -18.64 7.88
C GLY A 127 -0.74 -18.04 8.07
N GLN A 128 -0.99 -16.86 7.49
CA GLN A 128 -2.20 -16.08 7.70
C GLN A 128 -2.80 -15.64 6.37
N ALA A 129 -4.10 -15.88 6.21
CA ALA A 129 -4.81 -15.59 4.97
C ALA A 129 -4.90 -14.08 4.69
N PHE A 130 -4.64 -13.70 3.45
CA PHE A 130 -4.94 -12.34 2.98
C PHE A 130 -6.45 -12.19 2.76
N GLY A 131 -7.01 -11.09 3.25
CA GLY A 131 -8.37 -10.67 2.96
C GLY A 131 -8.45 -9.87 1.66
N GLN A 132 -9.64 -9.79 1.08
CA GLN A 132 -9.96 -8.87 0.00
C GLN A 132 -11.07 -7.92 0.46
N PRO A 133 -10.87 -6.59 0.45
CA PRO A 133 -11.92 -5.64 0.80
C PRO A 133 -13.05 -5.69 -0.24
N PRO A 134 -14.32 -5.54 0.17
CA PRO A 134 -15.44 -5.48 -0.77
C PRO A 134 -15.24 -4.36 -1.80
N GLY A 135 -15.26 -4.71 -3.09
CA GLY A 135 -15.12 -3.75 -4.18
C GLY A 135 -13.68 -3.32 -4.50
N GLU A 136 -12.67 -3.87 -3.83
CA GLU A 136 -11.26 -3.61 -4.15
C GLU A 136 -10.59 -4.77 -4.90
N ARG A 137 -9.65 -4.42 -5.78
CA ARG A 137 -8.79 -5.41 -6.48
C ARG A 137 -7.55 -5.80 -5.66
N ARG A 138 -7.35 -5.16 -4.51
CA ARG A 138 -6.21 -5.38 -3.62
C ARG A 138 -6.51 -6.45 -2.58
N TYR A 139 -5.47 -7.19 -2.23
CA TYR A 139 -5.46 -8.13 -1.12
C TYR A 139 -4.64 -7.53 0.01
N TYR A 140 -5.04 -7.79 1.25
CA TYR A 140 -4.34 -7.27 2.41
C TYR A 140 -4.18 -8.32 3.50
N LEU A 141 -3.19 -8.11 4.36
CA LEU A 141 -3.10 -8.74 5.66
C LEU A 141 -2.69 -7.68 6.69
N LEU A 142 -3.54 -7.43 7.68
CA LEU A 142 -3.25 -6.49 8.77
C LEU A 142 -2.84 -7.28 10.00
N MET A 143 -1.75 -6.88 10.64
CA MET A 143 -1.16 -7.61 11.77
C MET A 143 -0.74 -6.65 12.87
N LYS A 144 -0.81 -7.10 14.11
CA LYS A 144 -0.22 -6.47 15.28
C LYS A 144 0.90 -7.37 15.79
N LEU A 145 2.15 -6.93 15.69
CA LEU A 145 3.33 -7.67 16.15
C LEU A 145 3.37 -7.74 17.69
N GLY A 146 4.21 -8.63 18.24
CA GLY A 146 4.34 -8.85 19.70
C GLY A 146 4.71 -7.59 20.49
N SER A 147 5.45 -6.67 19.87
CA SER A 147 5.78 -5.35 20.43
C SER A 147 4.63 -4.34 20.37
N GLY A 148 3.48 -4.73 19.81
CA GLY A 148 2.30 -3.90 19.62
C GLY A 148 2.29 -3.05 18.36
N VAL A 149 3.34 -3.10 17.51
CA VAL A 149 3.32 -2.41 16.20
C VAL A 149 2.21 -2.98 15.35
N GLU A 150 1.43 -2.11 14.73
CA GLU A 150 0.45 -2.53 13.74
C GLU A 150 0.97 -2.28 12.32
N ILE A 151 1.05 -3.35 11.54
CA ILE A 151 1.54 -3.37 10.16
C ILE A 151 0.46 -3.85 9.18
N GLY A 152 0.61 -3.47 7.92
CA GLY A 152 -0.21 -3.95 6.81
C GLY A 152 0.65 -4.47 5.67
N LEU A 153 0.30 -5.64 5.14
CA LEU A 153 0.82 -6.18 3.89
C LEU A 153 -0.24 -5.96 2.81
N ILE A 154 0.09 -5.23 1.75
CA ILE A 154 -0.88 -4.78 0.74
C ILE A 154 -0.39 -5.14 -0.65
N TRP A 155 -1.16 -5.96 -1.36
CA TRP A 155 -0.85 -6.42 -2.72
C TRP A 155 -2.00 -6.09 -3.69
N PRO A 156 -1.73 -5.81 -4.99
CA PRO A 156 -0.41 -5.52 -5.54
C PRO A 156 0.06 -4.11 -5.13
N HIS A 157 1.37 -3.93 -5.02
CA HIS A 157 1.95 -2.60 -4.85
C HIS A 157 2.13 -1.92 -6.22
N ASN A 158 1.53 -0.74 -6.41
CA ASN A 158 1.58 0.03 -7.67
C ASN A 158 1.21 -0.81 -8.91
N ASP A 159 0.19 -1.66 -8.77
CA ASP A 159 -0.27 -2.60 -9.80
C ASP A 159 0.78 -3.64 -10.29
N ASP A 160 1.95 -3.68 -9.66
CA ASP A 160 2.95 -4.73 -9.86
C ASP A 160 2.55 -5.98 -9.07
N GLN A 161 2.07 -6.99 -9.80
CA GLN A 161 1.65 -8.27 -9.23
C GLN A 161 2.79 -9.05 -8.58
N THR A 162 4.05 -8.65 -8.76
CA THR A 162 5.21 -9.28 -8.12
C THR A 162 5.56 -8.65 -6.78
N ARG A 163 4.89 -7.55 -6.38
CA ARG A 163 5.27 -6.75 -5.20
C ARG A 163 4.14 -6.59 -4.20
N THR A 164 4.50 -6.65 -2.93
CA THR A 164 3.61 -6.38 -1.79
C THR A 164 4.20 -5.26 -0.96
N ALA A 165 3.38 -4.26 -0.65
CA ALA A 165 3.75 -3.16 0.23
C ALA A 165 3.69 -3.59 1.69
N LEU A 166 4.72 -3.26 2.48
CA LEU A 166 4.69 -3.34 3.94
C LEU A 166 4.54 -1.93 4.49
N VAL A 167 3.43 -1.66 5.18
CA VAL A 167 3.13 -0.38 5.83
C VAL A 167 3.06 -0.54 7.35
N ALA A 168 3.29 0.52 8.13
CA ALA A 168 3.14 0.49 9.58
C ALA A 168 2.50 1.77 10.12
N LEU A 169 1.62 1.64 11.13
CA LEU A 169 0.96 2.78 11.80
C LEU A 169 1.83 3.43 12.89
N ASP A 170 2.90 2.77 13.31
CA ASP A 170 3.75 3.17 14.44
C ASP A 170 4.97 3.99 13.97
N PRO A 171 5.37 5.06 14.68
CA PRO A 171 6.57 5.86 14.36
C PRO A 171 7.91 5.16 14.63
N ARG A 172 7.92 3.88 15.04
CA ARG A 172 9.14 3.08 15.24
C ARG A 172 9.98 2.92 13.97
N SER A 173 11.25 2.55 14.17
CA SER A 173 12.21 2.39 13.09
C SER A 173 11.75 1.30 12.11
N PRO A 174 11.69 1.58 10.78
CA PRO A 174 11.41 0.57 9.76
C PRO A 174 12.27 -0.69 9.89
N THR A 175 13.54 -0.53 10.28
CA THR A 175 14.47 -1.67 10.44
C THR A 175 14.04 -2.58 11.59
N GLU A 176 13.69 -2.01 12.75
CA GLU A 176 13.24 -2.79 13.92
C GLU A 176 11.93 -3.52 13.62
N ILE A 177 11.00 -2.87 12.91
CA ILE A 177 9.72 -3.46 12.52
C ILE A 177 9.94 -4.63 11.53
N ILE A 178 10.88 -4.48 10.59
CA ILE A 178 11.21 -5.54 9.63
C ILE A 178 11.91 -6.71 10.31
N GLU A 179 12.85 -6.45 11.22
CA GLU A 179 13.50 -7.49 12.03
C GLU A 179 12.47 -8.27 12.85
N GLU A 180 11.54 -7.58 13.52
CA GLU A 180 10.46 -8.22 14.26
C GLU A 180 9.53 -9.03 13.35
N LEU A 181 9.17 -8.52 12.17
CA LEU A 181 8.38 -9.25 11.19
C LEU A 181 9.09 -10.53 10.72
N LEU A 182 10.40 -10.46 10.47
CA LEU A 182 11.21 -11.60 10.06
C LEU A 182 11.34 -12.63 11.19
N ASP A 183 11.50 -12.20 12.43
CA ASP A 183 11.50 -13.08 13.61
C ASP A 183 10.12 -13.71 13.86
N ALA A 184 9.06 -13.00 13.51
CA ALA A 184 7.69 -13.44 13.69
C ALA A 184 7.18 -14.38 12.59
N THR A 185 7.86 -14.46 11.44
CA THR A 185 7.39 -15.19 10.24
C THR A 185 8.47 -16.10 9.65
N THR A 186 8.17 -16.78 8.54
CA THR A 186 9.19 -17.53 7.77
C THR A 186 9.58 -16.82 6.46
N LEU A 187 9.37 -15.50 6.41
CA LEU A 187 9.74 -14.71 5.24
C LEU A 187 11.27 -14.65 5.09
N PRO A 188 11.80 -14.88 3.88
CA PRO A 188 13.22 -14.68 3.63
C PRO A 188 13.58 -13.19 3.76
N PRO A 189 14.70 -12.81 4.40
CA PRO A 189 15.13 -11.41 4.46
C PRO A 189 15.43 -10.83 3.08
N GLU A 190 15.94 -11.64 2.14
CA GLU A 190 16.36 -11.20 0.80
C GLU A 190 15.22 -10.70 -0.10
N ILE A 191 13.97 -11.07 0.21
CA ILE A 191 12.82 -10.58 -0.55
C ILE A 191 12.29 -9.25 -0.03
N ILE A 192 12.72 -8.82 1.16
CA ILE A 192 12.29 -7.56 1.76
C ILE A 192 13.33 -6.49 1.41
N THR A 193 12.87 -5.43 0.76
CA THR A 193 13.64 -4.22 0.51
C THR A 193 13.14 -3.13 1.46
N PRO A 194 13.84 -2.89 2.59
CA PRO A 194 13.48 -1.80 3.51
C PRO A 194 13.44 -0.47 2.75
N LEU A 195 12.38 0.29 2.98
CA LEU A 195 12.39 1.71 2.65
C LEU A 195 13.07 2.41 3.81
N GLN A 196 14.22 3.00 3.56
CA GLN A 196 14.92 3.72 4.61
C GLN A 196 14.01 4.84 5.12
N PRO A 197 13.89 5.01 6.46
CA PRO A 197 13.16 6.14 7.01
C PRO A 197 13.72 7.41 6.38
N SER A 198 12.83 8.30 5.98
CA SER A 198 13.16 9.66 5.56
C SER A 198 13.71 10.47 6.73
N GLY A 199 14.80 10.02 7.36
CA GLY A 199 15.72 10.92 8.04
C GLY A 199 16.38 11.72 6.94
N SER A 200 15.94 12.97 6.78
CA SER A 200 16.64 14.03 6.03
C SER A 200 17.53 13.45 4.92
N GLY A 201 16.93 13.06 3.80
CA GLY A 201 17.58 12.26 2.76
C GLY A 201 19.02 12.70 2.51
N THR A 202 19.96 11.90 3.01
CA THR A 202 21.30 11.83 2.48
C THR A 202 21.61 10.39 2.06
N HIS A 203 21.05 9.98 0.92
CA HIS A 203 21.95 9.49 -0.15
C HIS A 203 23.02 10.58 -0.41
N PRO A 204 24.02 10.49 -1.29
CA PRO A 204 24.56 11.75 -1.82
C PRO A 204 23.31 12.47 -2.30
N ALA A 205 22.88 13.54 -1.60
CA ALA A 205 21.53 14.06 -1.77
C ALA A 205 21.39 14.21 -3.27
N GLU A 206 20.38 13.60 -3.89
CA GLU A 206 20.00 14.07 -5.20
C GLU A 206 19.57 15.49 -4.91
N LYS A 207 20.55 16.40 -4.96
CA LYS A 207 20.35 17.80 -4.64
C LYS A 207 19.22 18.21 -5.56
N PRO A 208 18.25 19.00 -5.06
CA PRO A 208 17.29 19.66 -5.92
C PRO A 208 18.01 20.10 -7.19
N ARG A 209 17.72 19.41 -8.30
CA ARG A 209 18.44 19.62 -9.57
C ARG A 209 17.96 20.90 -10.23
N PHE A 210 16.89 21.44 -9.69
CA PHE A 210 15.96 22.34 -10.31
C PHE A 210 15.58 23.40 -9.28
N GLU A 211 15.66 24.67 -9.68
CA GLU A 211 15.10 25.77 -8.88
C GLU A 211 13.59 25.57 -8.75
N THR A 212 13.02 25.99 -7.62
CA THR A 212 11.57 25.94 -7.40
C THR A 212 10.99 27.32 -7.14
N THR A 213 9.74 27.54 -7.53
CA THR A 213 8.92 28.68 -7.14
C THR A 213 7.84 28.24 -6.14
N PRO A 214 7.60 28.98 -5.05
CA PRO A 214 6.55 28.63 -4.10
C PRO A 214 5.16 28.87 -4.68
N LEU A 215 4.16 28.28 -4.05
CA LEU A 215 2.76 28.67 -4.25
C LEU A 215 2.60 30.17 -3.91
N LEU A 216 1.79 30.91 -4.68
CA LEU A 216 1.55 32.31 -4.35
C LEU A 216 0.81 32.43 -3.01
N PRO A 217 1.16 33.41 -2.16
CA PRO A 217 0.57 33.55 -0.82
C PRO A 217 -0.96 33.65 -0.81
N GLU A 218 -1.56 34.22 -1.86
CA GLU A 218 -3.02 34.35 -1.99
C GLU A 218 -3.77 33.01 -2.10
N PHE A 219 -3.08 31.90 -2.41
CA PHE A 219 -3.66 30.56 -2.48
C PHE A 219 -3.31 29.69 -1.25
N HIS A 220 -2.57 30.21 -0.27
CA HIS A 220 -2.25 29.46 0.94
C HIS A 220 -3.51 29.12 1.75
N GLY A 221 -3.72 27.85 2.03
CA GLY A 221 -4.89 27.37 2.79
C GLY A 221 -6.16 27.16 1.94
N GLU A 222 -6.06 27.20 0.61
CA GLU A 222 -7.19 26.91 -0.29
C GLU A 222 -7.75 25.48 -0.18
N ASN A 223 -6.99 24.58 0.44
CA ASN A 223 -7.38 23.21 0.75
C ASN A 223 -8.16 23.06 2.06
N LEU A 224 -8.20 24.11 2.90
CA LEU A 224 -8.84 24.05 4.20
C LEU A 224 -10.37 24.23 4.08
N PRO A 225 -11.16 23.48 4.85
CA PRO A 225 -12.59 23.71 4.95
C PRO A 225 -12.90 25.14 5.41
N GLY A 226 -13.79 25.84 4.69
CA GLY A 226 -14.18 27.21 5.04
C GLY A 226 -13.17 28.29 4.68
N ASN A 227 -12.18 27.98 3.83
CA ASN A 227 -11.26 29.00 3.31
C ASN A 227 -12.01 30.13 2.56
N THR A 228 -11.42 31.33 2.56
CA THR A 228 -11.99 32.51 1.90
C THR A 228 -11.62 32.64 0.42
N ILE A 229 -10.70 31.79 -0.07
CA ILE A 229 -10.16 31.81 -1.44
C ILE A 229 -11.20 31.23 -2.41
N TRP A 230 -11.83 30.11 -2.01
CA TRP A 230 -12.87 29.41 -2.75
C TRP A 230 -14.13 29.28 -1.90
N PRO A 231 -15.00 30.30 -1.83
CA PRO A 231 -16.21 30.25 -1.00
C PRO A 231 -17.07 29.01 -1.29
N GLY A 232 -17.29 28.19 -0.26
CA GLY A 232 -18.08 26.95 -0.35
C GLY A 232 -17.38 25.78 -1.06
N LYS A 233 -16.09 25.90 -1.39
CA LYS A 233 -15.27 24.84 -2.02
C LYS A 233 -13.90 24.75 -1.35
N GLN A 234 -13.17 23.68 -1.66
CA GLN A 234 -11.79 23.52 -1.21
C GLN A 234 -11.02 22.76 -2.28
N VAL A 235 -9.78 23.18 -2.50
CA VAL A 235 -8.88 22.49 -3.43
C VAL A 235 -8.42 21.20 -2.79
N ARG A 236 -8.61 20.09 -3.49
CA ARG A 236 -8.11 18.80 -3.03
C ARG A 236 -6.61 18.76 -3.22
N TYR A 237 -5.88 18.59 -2.13
CA TYR A 237 -4.45 18.31 -2.16
C TYR A 237 -4.23 16.81 -2.19
N LEU A 238 -3.41 16.35 -3.13
CA LEU A 238 -3.09 14.94 -3.27
C LEU A 238 -2.05 14.52 -2.25
N THR A 239 -2.27 13.35 -1.66
CA THR A 239 -1.19 12.64 -0.94
C THR A 239 -0.12 12.18 -1.93
N ASP A 240 1.05 11.81 -1.42
CA ASP A 240 2.12 11.28 -2.28
C ASP A 240 1.68 10.00 -3.04
N GLN A 241 0.80 9.20 -2.45
CA GLN A 241 0.23 8.00 -3.09
C GLN A 241 -0.75 8.37 -4.21
N GLU A 242 -1.69 9.29 -3.96
CA GLU A 242 -2.64 9.74 -4.99
C GLU A 242 -1.92 10.43 -6.15
N ARG A 243 -0.84 11.16 -5.84
CA ARG A 243 0.03 11.83 -6.83
C ARG A 243 0.69 10.83 -7.77
N ALA A 244 0.97 9.59 -7.34
CA ALA A 244 1.58 8.57 -8.19
C ALA A 244 0.74 8.28 -9.44
N SER A 245 -0.59 8.31 -9.34
CA SER A 245 -1.52 8.15 -10.49
C SER A 245 -1.41 9.26 -11.53
N TYR A 246 -0.80 10.39 -11.18
CA TYR A 246 -0.63 11.54 -12.06
C TYR A 246 0.81 11.64 -12.60
N ARG A 247 1.71 10.72 -12.24
CA ARG A 247 3.11 10.76 -12.66
C ARG A 247 3.24 10.46 -14.15
N ILE A 248 4.14 11.20 -14.81
CA ILE A 248 4.54 10.94 -16.19
C ILE A 248 5.81 10.10 -16.18
N ALA A 249 5.77 8.96 -16.87
CA ALA A 249 6.95 8.16 -17.18
C ALA A 249 7.48 8.53 -18.58
N PHE A 250 8.80 8.40 -18.78
CA PHE A 250 9.44 8.65 -20.08
C PHE A 250 10.21 7.41 -20.53
N GLU A 251 9.88 6.89 -21.71
CA GLU A 251 10.60 5.77 -22.32
C GLU A 251 10.84 6.05 -23.80
N LYS A 252 12.09 5.88 -24.26
CA LYS A 252 12.49 6.04 -25.68
C LYS A 252 12.00 7.37 -26.30
N GLY A 253 11.98 8.44 -25.52
CA GLY A 253 11.58 9.78 -25.95
C GLY A 253 10.07 10.03 -26.00
N LEU A 254 9.23 9.10 -25.52
CA LEU A 254 7.78 9.24 -25.40
C LEU A 254 7.35 9.32 -23.93
N ALA A 255 6.27 10.05 -23.67
CA ALA A 255 5.63 10.22 -22.37
C ALA A 255 4.49 9.21 -22.19
N TYR A 256 4.38 8.65 -20.99
CA TYR A 256 3.36 7.69 -20.59
C TYR A 256 2.71 8.11 -19.28
N ASP A 257 1.42 7.81 -19.13
CA ASP A 257 0.72 7.98 -17.85
C ASP A 257 1.08 6.89 -16.84
N SER A 258 0.47 6.93 -15.66
CA SER A 258 0.71 5.98 -14.57
C SER A 258 0.29 4.53 -14.90
N ASN A 259 -0.56 4.34 -15.90
CA ASN A 259 -0.98 3.02 -16.39
C ASN A 259 -0.11 2.54 -17.57
N MET A 260 1.00 3.23 -17.85
CA MET A 260 1.89 2.99 -18.99
C MET A 260 1.21 3.14 -20.35
N GLN A 261 0.14 3.93 -20.44
CA GLN A 261 -0.47 4.30 -21.72
C GLN A 261 0.20 5.56 -22.28
N PRO A 262 0.38 5.68 -23.61
CA PRO A 262 0.93 6.89 -24.20
C PRO A 262 0.11 8.11 -23.79
N LEU A 263 0.80 9.13 -23.27
CA LEU A 263 0.17 10.34 -22.77
C LEU A 263 -0.61 11.03 -23.90
N ASP A 264 -1.91 11.29 -23.67
CA ASP A 264 -2.78 11.91 -24.66
C ASP A 264 -3.68 12.97 -24.03
N THR A 265 -3.53 14.22 -24.48
CA THR A 265 -4.26 15.37 -23.95
C THR A 265 -5.42 15.80 -24.85
N ARG A 266 -5.70 15.09 -25.97
CA ARG A 266 -6.78 15.47 -26.90
C ARG A 266 -8.15 15.53 -26.23
N GLY A 267 -8.40 14.62 -25.28
CA GLY A 267 -9.64 14.59 -24.48
C GLY A 267 -9.61 15.48 -23.23
N SER A 268 -8.51 16.19 -22.97
CA SER A 268 -8.34 17.06 -21.80
C SER A 268 -8.68 18.49 -22.13
N ALA A 269 -9.19 19.25 -21.16
CA ALA A 269 -9.41 20.68 -21.28
C ALA A 269 -9.01 21.40 -19.98
N THR A 270 -8.50 22.63 -20.11
CA THR A 270 -8.14 23.47 -18.96
C THR A 270 -9.01 24.73 -18.94
N LEU A 271 -8.99 25.47 -17.82
CA LEU A 271 -9.62 26.78 -17.74
C LEU A 271 -9.06 27.80 -18.75
N TRP A 272 -7.84 27.60 -19.24
CA TRP A 272 -7.16 28.49 -20.19
C TRP A 272 -7.33 28.08 -21.65
N THR A 273 -7.59 26.80 -21.87
CA THR A 273 -7.72 26.17 -23.18
C THR A 273 -8.98 25.29 -23.18
N PRO A 274 -10.19 25.90 -23.09
CA PRO A 274 -11.43 25.16 -22.99
C PRO A 274 -11.79 24.40 -24.28
N GLN A 275 -11.14 24.73 -25.40
CA GLN A 275 -11.27 24.00 -26.67
C GLN A 275 -10.59 22.63 -26.65
N GLY A 276 -9.82 22.33 -25.59
CA GLY A 276 -9.20 21.04 -25.36
C GLY A 276 -7.77 20.89 -25.90
N GLY A 277 -7.22 19.68 -25.79
CA GLY A 277 -5.88 19.36 -26.27
C GLY A 277 -4.76 19.64 -25.26
N ARG A 278 -5.09 20.10 -24.05
CA ARG A 278 -4.11 20.46 -23.01
C ARG A 278 -4.57 20.00 -21.63
N ALA A 279 -3.59 19.71 -20.79
CA ALA A 279 -3.78 19.30 -19.39
C ALA A 279 -2.91 20.17 -18.48
N ILE A 280 -3.22 20.27 -17.19
CA ILE A 280 -2.33 20.93 -16.23
C ILE A 280 -1.14 20.01 -15.92
N PHE A 281 0.03 20.59 -15.65
CA PHE A 281 1.18 19.83 -15.16
C PHE A 281 1.97 20.61 -14.10
N VAL A 282 2.69 19.87 -13.27
CA VAL A 282 3.75 20.41 -12.39
C VAL A 282 4.99 19.53 -12.46
N MET A 283 6.15 20.12 -12.21
CA MET A 283 7.42 19.42 -12.02
C MET A 283 7.92 19.65 -10.60
N ASP A 284 8.38 18.60 -9.91
CA ASP A 284 9.00 18.73 -8.59
C ASP A 284 10.49 19.10 -8.67
N ALA A 285 11.11 19.40 -7.51
CA ALA A 285 12.52 19.80 -7.40
C ALA A 285 13.55 18.76 -7.88
N PHE A 286 13.11 17.50 -8.07
CA PHE A 286 13.93 16.40 -8.56
C PHE A 286 13.71 16.16 -10.06
N GLY A 287 12.74 16.86 -10.65
CA GLY A 287 12.40 16.81 -12.05
C GLY A 287 11.31 15.80 -12.38
N ASN A 288 10.61 15.22 -11.40
CA ASN A 288 9.46 14.36 -11.72
C ASN A 288 8.31 15.23 -12.21
N LEU A 289 7.70 14.84 -13.33
CA LEU A 289 6.53 15.52 -13.88
C LEU A 289 5.26 14.78 -13.48
N TYR A 290 4.24 15.58 -13.15
CA TYR A 290 2.89 15.12 -12.87
C TYR A 290 1.92 15.91 -13.73
N TRP A 291 0.92 15.24 -14.30
CA TRP A 291 -0.10 15.85 -15.16
C TRP A 291 -1.49 15.52 -14.64
N SER A 292 -2.49 16.35 -14.93
CA SER A 292 -3.89 15.99 -14.73
C SER A 292 -4.74 16.49 -15.88
N PRO A 293 -5.63 15.65 -16.45
CA PRO A 293 -6.62 16.09 -17.42
C PRO A 293 -7.70 16.99 -16.79
N TRP A 294 -7.74 17.07 -15.46
CA TRP A 294 -8.73 17.82 -14.69
C TRP A 294 -8.16 19.17 -14.24
N HIS A 295 -8.85 20.24 -14.60
CA HIS A 295 -8.61 21.58 -14.05
C HIS A 295 -9.96 22.18 -13.62
N ILE A 296 -10.34 21.92 -12.37
CA ILE A 296 -11.69 22.16 -11.85
C ILE A 296 -11.66 23.34 -10.89
N LEU A 297 -12.36 24.43 -11.24
CA LEU A 297 -12.35 25.68 -10.49
C LEU A 297 -12.74 25.49 -9.00
N GLY A 298 -11.80 25.82 -8.12
CA GLY A 298 -11.90 25.73 -6.67
C GLY A 298 -11.85 24.32 -6.10
N GLN A 299 -11.50 23.30 -6.91
CA GLN A 299 -11.50 21.90 -6.50
C GLN A 299 -10.23 21.16 -6.89
N PHE A 300 -9.69 21.41 -8.10
CA PHE A 300 -8.49 20.74 -8.57
C PHE A 300 -7.66 21.66 -9.47
N HIS A 301 -6.45 22.01 -9.00
CA HIS A 301 -5.54 22.96 -9.63
C HIS A 301 -4.11 22.41 -9.65
N HIS A 302 -3.14 23.19 -10.15
CA HIS A 302 -1.72 22.83 -10.11
C HIS A 302 -1.25 22.47 -8.69
N SER A 303 -1.71 23.24 -7.69
CA SER A 303 -1.42 23.05 -6.27
C SER A 303 -1.91 21.71 -5.73
N SER A 304 -2.96 21.12 -6.33
CA SER A 304 -3.43 19.78 -5.98
C SER A 304 -2.34 18.73 -6.13
N LEU A 305 -1.57 18.81 -7.22
CA LEU A 305 -0.62 17.77 -7.61
C LEU A 305 0.50 17.60 -6.57
N LEU A 306 1.08 18.69 -6.03
CA LEU A 306 2.12 18.63 -4.99
C LEU A 306 1.66 19.17 -3.61
N ALA A 307 0.35 19.15 -3.33
CA ALA A 307 -0.21 19.65 -2.07
C ALA A 307 0.26 21.06 -1.67
N GLY A 308 0.38 21.96 -2.65
CA GLY A 308 0.83 23.34 -2.45
C GLY A 308 2.34 23.52 -2.21
N ALA A 309 3.15 22.46 -2.30
CA ALA A 309 4.61 22.58 -2.21
C ALA A 309 5.20 23.39 -3.38
N PRO A 310 6.41 23.96 -3.24
CA PRO A 310 7.12 24.63 -4.33
C PRO A 310 7.34 23.70 -5.53
N VAL A 311 7.23 24.26 -6.73
CA VAL A 311 7.34 23.53 -8.00
C VAL A 311 8.52 24.02 -8.82
N ALA A 312 9.19 23.11 -9.51
CA ALA A 312 10.23 23.37 -10.49
C ALA A 312 9.69 23.83 -11.86
N GLY A 313 8.38 23.73 -12.06
CA GLY A 313 7.67 24.22 -13.23
C GLY A 313 6.19 23.92 -13.07
N ALA A 314 5.33 24.78 -13.62
CA ALA A 314 3.89 24.57 -13.62
C ALA A 314 3.26 25.25 -14.83
N GLY A 315 2.25 24.62 -15.42
CA GLY A 315 1.54 25.22 -16.55
C GLY A 315 0.68 24.21 -17.28
N GLU A 316 0.63 24.29 -18.60
CA GLU A 316 -0.07 23.31 -19.42
C GLU A 316 0.90 22.41 -20.20
N ILE A 317 0.52 21.15 -20.36
CA ILE A 317 1.19 20.19 -21.22
C ILE A 317 0.24 19.77 -22.34
N GLY A 318 0.77 19.67 -23.56
CA GLY A 318 0.10 19.05 -24.69
C GLY A 318 0.86 17.82 -25.17
N ALA A 319 0.19 16.68 -25.26
CA ALA A 319 0.75 15.45 -25.80
C ALA A 319 -0.26 14.68 -26.67
N VAL A 320 0.22 14.02 -27.73
CA VAL A 320 -0.55 13.09 -28.55
C VAL A 320 0.25 11.82 -28.72
N GLU A 321 -0.34 10.67 -28.37
CA GLU A 321 0.32 9.37 -28.47
C GLU A 321 1.73 9.36 -27.83
N GLY A 322 1.85 10.00 -26.66
CA GLY A 322 3.08 10.13 -25.90
C GLY A 322 4.08 11.17 -26.42
N ARG A 323 3.83 11.80 -27.57
CA ARG A 323 4.68 12.90 -28.07
C ARG A 323 4.25 14.20 -27.45
N ILE A 324 5.12 14.78 -26.61
CA ILE A 324 4.90 16.12 -26.07
C ILE A 324 5.08 17.14 -27.20
N PHE A 325 4.02 17.87 -27.52
CA PHE A 325 4.02 18.91 -28.54
C PHE A 325 3.99 20.33 -27.94
N LEU A 326 3.70 20.48 -26.65
CA LEU A 326 3.59 21.77 -25.99
C LEU A 326 3.90 21.73 -24.49
N ILE A 327 4.61 22.75 -24.01
CA ILE A 327 4.70 23.14 -22.60
C ILE A 327 4.45 24.65 -22.50
N SER A 328 3.53 25.07 -21.63
CA SER A 328 3.30 26.50 -21.32
C SER A 328 3.59 26.81 -19.85
N ASP A 329 3.67 28.10 -19.52
CA ASP A 329 3.78 28.60 -18.14
C ASP A 329 2.45 29.07 -17.53
N LYS A 330 1.31 28.67 -18.13
CA LYS A 330 -0.02 29.06 -17.67
C LYS A 330 -0.43 28.35 -16.37
N SER A 331 -0.03 28.92 -15.24
CA SER A 331 -0.51 28.54 -13.90
C SER A 331 -0.89 29.77 -13.07
N THR A 332 -2.16 29.89 -12.69
CA THR A 332 -2.60 30.99 -11.81
C THR A 332 -1.99 30.91 -10.42
N HIS A 333 -1.73 29.69 -9.94
CA HIS A 333 -1.37 29.41 -8.55
C HIS A 333 0.13 29.64 -8.29
N TYR A 334 0.97 29.34 -9.29
CA TYR A 334 2.42 29.46 -9.16
C TYR A 334 3.02 30.61 -9.99
N ARG A 335 2.33 31.03 -11.08
CA ARG A 335 2.81 32.04 -12.06
C ARG A 335 4.33 31.97 -12.29
N PRO A 336 4.85 30.80 -12.72
CA PRO A 336 6.30 30.62 -12.80
C PRO A 336 6.90 31.61 -13.80
N LYS A 337 8.05 32.18 -13.43
CA LYS A 337 8.86 33.00 -14.35
C LYS A 337 9.39 32.14 -15.50
N GLN A 338 9.66 32.77 -16.64
CA GLN A 338 10.10 32.12 -17.88
C GLN A 338 11.22 31.08 -17.68
N ARG A 339 12.20 31.34 -16.81
CA ARG A 339 13.31 30.41 -16.54
C ARG A 339 12.87 29.02 -16.05
N PHE A 340 11.79 28.92 -15.26
CA PHE A 340 11.30 27.63 -14.77
C PHE A 340 10.70 26.81 -15.91
N THR A 341 10.05 27.46 -16.87
CA THR A 341 9.50 26.81 -18.07
C THR A 341 10.61 26.29 -18.98
N TRP A 342 11.67 27.07 -19.17
CA TRP A 342 12.88 26.62 -19.86
C TRP A 342 13.51 25.41 -19.18
N GLN A 343 13.57 25.41 -17.85
CA GLN A 343 14.13 24.28 -17.12
C GLN A 343 13.31 23.00 -17.32
N VAL A 344 11.98 23.09 -17.48
CA VAL A 344 11.15 21.94 -17.84
C VAL A 344 11.52 21.42 -19.24
N ALA A 345 11.72 22.30 -20.22
CA ALA A 345 12.16 21.90 -21.56
C ALA A 345 13.52 21.19 -21.54
N GLU A 346 14.50 21.72 -20.80
CA GLU A 346 15.81 21.08 -20.63
C GLU A 346 15.70 19.74 -19.90
N SER A 347 14.81 19.66 -18.91
CA SER A 347 14.47 18.43 -18.20
C SER A 347 13.92 17.38 -19.17
N LEU A 348 13.03 17.74 -20.11
CA LEU A 348 12.52 16.83 -21.14
C LEU A 348 13.63 16.39 -22.11
N ARG A 349 14.43 17.33 -22.62
CA ARG A 349 15.54 17.05 -23.55
C ARG A 349 16.57 16.09 -22.96
N SER A 350 16.94 16.30 -21.70
CA SER A 350 17.91 15.44 -21.00
C SER A 350 17.42 13.99 -20.84
N ARG A 351 16.10 13.76 -20.92
CA ARG A 351 15.48 12.42 -20.92
C ARG A 351 15.29 11.83 -22.32
N GLY A 352 15.84 12.47 -23.35
CA GLY A 352 15.73 12.03 -24.73
C GLY A 352 14.37 12.28 -25.37
N VAL A 353 13.51 13.11 -24.75
CA VAL A 353 12.25 13.54 -25.36
C VAL A 353 12.56 14.54 -26.49
N PRO A 354 12.13 14.29 -27.73
CA PRO A 354 12.29 15.24 -28.82
C PRO A 354 11.44 16.48 -28.55
N PHE A 355 12.07 17.58 -28.12
CA PHE A 355 11.39 18.81 -27.75
C PHE A 355 12.20 20.05 -28.15
N THR A 356 11.57 20.97 -28.88
CA THR A 356 12.18 22.17 -29.49
C THR A 356 11.64 23.45 -28.86
N ASP A 357 12.37 24.55 -29.00
CA ASP A 357 11.97 25.83 -28.40
C ASP A 357 10.63 26.35 -28.93
N SER A 358 10.28 26.01 -30.18
CA SER A 358 8.97 26.36 -30.77
C SER A 358 7.77 25.69 -30.08
N GLN A 359 8.01 24.71 -29.22
CA GLN A 359 6.98 24.02 -28.44
C GLN A 359 6.78 24.65 -27.05
N LEU A 360 7.53 25.71 -26.73
CA LEU A 360 7.34 26.51 -25.52
C LEU A 360 6.38 27.67 -25.76
N GLU A 361 5.37 27.79 -24.91
CA GLU A 361 4.51 28.97 -24.82
C GLU A 361 4.80 29.73 -23.52
N ILE A 362 5.46 30.88 -23.64
CA ILE A 362 5.82 31.73 -22.50
C ILE A 362 4.85 32.91 -22.45
N HIS A 363 4.17 33.06 -21.32
CA HIS A 363 3.25 34.15 -21.02
C HIS A 363 3.75 35.05 -19.87
N SER A 364 4.71 34.56 -19.08
CA SER A 364 5.34 35.33 -18.01
C SER A 364 6.33 36.37 -18.56
N ASP A 365 6.47 37.47 -17.82
CA ASP A 365 7.56 38.41 -18.04
C ASP A 365 8.93 37.74 -17.74
N ARG A 366 9.99 38.24 -18.39
CA ARG A 366 11.36 37.70 -18.30
C ARG A 366 11.87 37.52 -16.86
#